data_AF-A0A7S1ERG4-F1
#
_entry.id   AF-A0A7S1ERG4-F1
#
_cell.length_a   1.000
_cell.length_b   1.000
_cell.length_c   1.000
_cell.angle_alpha   90.00
_cell.angle_beta   90.00
_cell.angle_gamma   90.00
#
_symmetry.space_group_name_H-M   'P 1'
#
loop_
_entity.id
_entity.type
_entity.pdbx_description
1 polymer ?
#
loop_
_entity_poly.entity_id
_entity_poly.type
_entity_poly.pdbx_seq_one_letter_code
_entity_poly.pdbx_strand_id
1 'polypeptide(L)'
;MVGVVELGRRMGASVGGTALGKGIVQNVTENREAMELLPQYARLRQTPMSLSTLLDFGLHPTPARVLLSAKFLHHELAVRLAHRAHELAALPLGLSGARSVKKVRRMYEASFAAMLALPRPKDNSTEMVLADTLTTMLHKHED
;
A
#
# COMPACT_ATOMS: atom_id res chain seq x y z
N MET A 1 -32.52 24.06 0.56
CA MET A 1 -31.93 22.72 0.77
C MET A 1 -30.50 22.75 0.23
N VAL A 2 -29.59 23.35 1.00
CA VAL A 2 -28.15 23.46 0.74
C VAL A 2 -27.49 23.52 2.10
N GLY A 3 -26.50 22.67 2.36
CA GLY A 3 -25.63 22.82 3.53
C GLY A 3 -25.23 21.51 4.20
N VAL A 4 -24.16 20.89 3.70
CA VAL A 4 -23.12 20.22 4.53
C VAL A 4 -21.80 20.21 3.74
N VAL A 5 -21.23 21.37 3.47
CA VAL A 5 -19.81 21.50 3.06
C VAL A 5 -19.29 22.74 3.76
N GLU A 6 -18.88 22.61 5.03
CA GLU A 6 -17.94 23.53 5.71
C GLU A 6 -17.67 23.04 7.14
N LEU A 7 -16.75 22.08 7.34
CA LEU A 7 -16.08 21.96 8.65
C LEU A 7 -14.76 21.21 8.49
N GLY A 8 -13.65 21.95 8.58
CA GLY A 8 -12.32 21.33 8.62
C GLY A 8 -11.16 22.22 8.20
N ARG A 9 -11.39 23.47 7.80
CA ARG A 9 -10.30 24.40 7.45
C ARG A 9 -10.15 25.47 8.54
N ARG A 10 -9.26 25.23 9.50
CA ARG A 10 -8.41 26.21 10.22
C ARG A 10 -7.90 25.62 11.53
N MET A 11 -6.63 25.23 11.56
CA MET A 11 -5.63 25.69 12.55
C MET A 11 -4.26 25.29 12.01
N GLY A 12 -3.59 26.25 11.39
CA GLY A 12 -2.15 26.17 11.14
C GLY A 12 -1.43 26.43 12.47
N ALA A 13 -0.83 25.38 13.02
CA ALA A 13 0.25 25.49 13.98
C ALA A 13 1.47 24.81 13.35
N SER A 14 2.46 25.64 13.03
CA SER A 14 3.82 25.25 12.69
C SER A 14 4.37 24.31 13.78
N VAL A 15 4.56 23.04 13.43
CA VAL A 15 5.41 22.10 14.17
C VAL A 15 6.25 21.36 13.13
N GLY A 16 7.56 21.34 13.38
CA GLY A 16 8.61 21.08 12.42
C GLY A 16 8.45 19.82 11.58
N GLY A 17 8.92 19.92 10.33
CA GLY A 17 9.07 18.79 9.43
C GLY A 17 9.92 17.70 10.06
N THR A 18 9.24 16.66 10.52
CA THR A 18 9.86 15.45 11.06
C THR A 18 10.66 14.76 9.95
N ALA A 19 11.98 14.78 10.10
CA ALA A 19 12.97 14.16 9.20
C ALA A 19 12.80 12.64 9.01
N LEU A 20 11.84 12.00 9.67
CA LEU A 20 11.55 10.56 9.59
C LEU A 20 10.97 10.13 8.23
N GLY A 21 10.23 11.01 7.54
CA GLY A 21 9.60 10.68 6.25
C GLY A 21 10.54 10.70 5.05
N LYS A 22 11.63 11.47 5.11
CA LYS A 22 12.56 11.63 3.97
C LYS A 22 13.60 10.49 3.87
N GLY A 23 13.97 9.88 5.00
CA GLY A 23 14.97 8.81 5.04
C GLY A 23 14.45 7.44 4.53
N ILE A 24 13.15 7.20 4.61
CA ILE A 24 12.55 5.92 4.19
C ILE A 24 12.45 5.83 2.66
N VAL A 25 12.26 6.96 1.97
CA VAL A 25 11.91 6.98 0.54
C VAL A 25 13.13 6.81 -0.38
N GLN A 26 14.35 7.11 0.09
CA GLN A 26 15.56 7.03 -0.75
C GLN A 26 16.23 5.63 -0.77
N ASN A 27 15.87 4.72 0.13
CA ASN A 27 16.46 3.36 0.20
C ASN A 27 15.55 2.25 -0.37
N VAL A 28 14.38 2.58 -0.94
CA VAL A 28 13.39 1.58 -1.41
C VAL A 28 13.85 0.84 -2.68
N THR A 29 14.94 1.28 -3.32
CA THR A 29 15.47 0.66 -4.54
C THR A 29 16.35 -0.56 -4.29
N GLU A 30 16.72 -0.88 -3.04
CA GLU A 30 17.64 -1.99 -2.74
C GLU A 30 17.23 -2.83 -1.53
N ASN A 31 15.93 -3.06 -1.29
CA ASN A 31 15.55 -4.09 -0.31
C ASN A 31 15.69 -5.49 -0.95
N ARG A 32 16.94 -5.98 -0.99
CA ARG A 32 17.29 -7.31 -1.51
C ARG A 32 16.47 -8.42 -0.82
N GLU A 33 16.28 -8.30 0.49
CA GLU A 33 15.49 -9.25 1.28
C GLU A 33 14.03 -9.30 0.79
N ALA A 34 13.42 -8.14 0.54
CA ALA A 34 12.07 -8.08 -0.03
C ALA A 34 12.01 -8.79 -1.39
N MET A 35 12.98 -8.54 -2.28
CA MET A 35 13.00 -9.19 -3.60
C MET A 35 13.16 -10.71 -3.52
N GLU A 36 13.88 -11.23 -2.53
CA GLU A 36 14.01 -12.67 -2.26
C GLU A 36 12.69 -13.29 -1.78
N LEU A 37 11.84 -12.53 -1.08
CA LEU A 37 10.53 -12.96 -0.61
C LEU A 37 9.43 -12.87 -1.68
N LEU A 38 9.61 -12.04 -2.71
CA LEU A 38 8.59 -11.79 -3.74
C LEU A 38 8.02 -13.07 -4.36
N PRO A 39 8.83 -14.06 -4.81
CA PRO A 39 8.30 -15.30 -5.37
C PRO A 39 7.49 -16.13 -4.37
N GLN A 40 7.80 -16.02 -3.07
CA GLN A 40 7.06 -16.73 -2.02
C GLN A 40 5.68 -16.09 -1.83
N TYR A 41 5.62 -14.75 -1.77
CA TYR A 41 4.36 -14.00 -1.68
C TYR A 41 3.49 -14.17 -2.93
N ALA A 42 4.09 -14.27 -4.12
CA ALA A 42 3.38 -14.52 -5.36
C ALA A 42 2.72 -15.92 -5.44
N ARG A 43 3.11 -16.86 -4.56
CA ARG A 43 2.47 -18.19 -4.45
C ARG A 43 1.36 -18.23 -3.41
N LEU A 44 1.25 -17.22 -2.56
CA LEU A 44 0.19 -17.14 -1.57
C LEU A 44 -1.16 -16.92 -2.27
N ARG A 45 -2.21 -17.53 -1.72
CA ARG A 45 -3.58 -17.38 -2.22
C ARG A 45 -4.11 -16.00 -1.83
N GLN A 46 -4.60 -15.24 -2.81
CA GLN A 46 -5.30 -13.98 -2.58
C GLN A 46 -6.65 -14.24 -1.89
N THR A 47 -7.01 -13.37 -0.96
CA THR A 47 -8.31 -13.45 -0.26
C THR A 47 -9.35 -12.69 -1.06
N PRO A 48 -10.37 -13.38 -1.64
CA PRO A 48 -11.46 -12.68 -2.31
C PRO A 48 -12.32 -11.93 -1.27
N MET A 49 -12.77 -10.73 -1.63
CA MET A 49 -13.73 -9.96 -0.85
C MET A 49 -15.04 -9.84 -1.60
N SER A 50 -16.15 -10.12 -0.91
CA SER A 50 -17.49 -9.88 -1.44
C SER A 50 -17.89 -8.41 -1.28
N LEU A 51 -18.84 -7.95 -2.09
CA LEU A 51 -19.42 -6.62 -1.93
C LEU A 51 -20.10 -6.43 -0.57
N SER A 52 -20.78 -7.48 -0.05
CA SER A 52 -21.37 -7.45 1.30
C SER A 52 -20.29 -7.20 2.36
N THR A 53 -19.17 -7.91 2.27
CA THR A 53 -18.06 -7.76 3.21
C THR A 53 -17.49 -6.33 3.19
N LEU A 54 -17.31 -5.76 1.99
CA LEU A 54 -16.85 -4.37 1.84
C LEU A 54 -17.84 -3.37 2.47
N LEU A 55 -19.14 -3.58 2.24
CA LEU A 55 -20.18 -2.74 2.83
C LEU A 55 -20.17 -2.85 4.36
N ASP A 56 -20.04 -4.05 4.91
CA ASP A 56 -19.98 -4.29 6.36
C ASP A 56 -18.76 -3.65 7.03
N PHE A 57 -17.65 -3.50 6.30
CA PHE A 57 -16.49 -2.75 6.78
C PHE A 57 -16.77 -1.24 6.86
N GLY A 58 -17.50 -0.69 5.88
CA GLY A 58 -17.74 0.75 5.76
C GLY A 58 -18.92 1.29 6.56
N LEU A 59 -19.99 0.50 6.77
CA LEU A 59 -21.23 0.99 7.40
C LEU A 59 -21.09 1.31 8.88
N HIS A 60 -20.24 0.58 9.62
CA HIS A 60 -20.11 0.72 11.07
C HIS A 60 -18.63 0.77 11.47
N PRO A 61 -17.90 1.86 11.16
CA PRO A 61 -16.49 1.96 11.49
C PRO A 61 -16.32 2.04 13.01
N THR A 62 -15.55 1.10 13.57
CA THR A 62 -15.08 1.16 14.95
C THR A 62 -13.55 1.06 14.95
N PRO A 63 -12.85 1.59 15.96
CA PRO A 63 -11.38 1.49 16.02
C PRO A 63 -10.86 0.05 15.87
N ALA A 64 -11.59 -0.92 16.45
CA ALA A 64 -11.26 -2.34 16.31
C ALA A 64 -11.41 -2.85 14.87
N ARG A 65 -12.47 -2.43 14.14
CA ARG A 65 -12.68 -2.82 12.74
C ARG A 65 -11.70 -2.14 11.80
N VAL A 66 -11.34 -0.90 12.05
CA VAL A 66 -10.29 -0.16 11.31
C VAL A 66 -8.94 -0.85 11.50
N LEU A 67 -8.57 -1.20 12.74
CA LEU A 67 -7.34 -1.95 12.98
C LEU A 67 -7.35 -3.34 12.32
N LEU A 68 -8.50 -4.00 12.30
CA LEU A 68 -8.66 -5.29 11.62
C LEU A 68 -8.48 -5.15 10.09
N SER A 69 -9.09 -4.15 9.46
CA SER A 69 -8.93 -3.90 8.03
C SER A 69 -7.49 -3.51 7.70
N ALA A 70 -6.83 -2.70 8.53
CA ALA A 70 -5.42 -2.35 8.38
C ALA A 70 -4.50 -3.57 8.43
N LYS A 71 -4.72 -4.48 9.39
CA LYS A 71 -3.97 -5.74 9.49
C LYS A 71 -4.20 -6.65 8.28
N PHE A 72 -5.43 -6.70 7.77
CA PHE A 72 -5.76 -7.44 6.55
C PHE A 72 -5.04 -6.85 5.34
N LEU A 73 -5.16 -5.54 5.12
CA LEU A 73 -4.56 -4.84 3.99
C LEU A 73 -3.04 -4.93 4.00
N HIS A 74 -2.40 -4.81 5.18
CA HIS A 74 -0.95 -4.95 5.31
C HIS A 74 -0.42 -6.25 4.69
N HIS A 75 -1.09 -7.37 4.95
CA HIS A 75 -0.73 -8.66 4.38
C HIS A 75 -1.24 -8.84 2.94
N GLU A 76 -2.53 -8.62 2.71
CA GLU A 76 -3.18 -8.91 1.42
C GLU A 76 -2.63 -8.04 0.29
N LEU A 77 -2.31 -6.76 0.55
CA LEU A 77 -1.70 -5.90 -0.47
C LEU A 77 -0.29 -6.37 -0.84
N ALA A 78 0.53 -6.80 0.12
CA ALA A 78 1.85 -7.35 -0.18
C ALA A 78 1.72 -8.60 -1.10
N VAL A 79 0.76 -9.49 -0.83
CA VAL A 79 0.46 -10.63 -1.70
C VAL A 79 0.09 -10.15 -3.11
N ARG A 80 -0.88 -9.23 -3.24
CA ARG A 80 -1.35 -8.77 -4.56
C ARG A 80 -0.27 -8.04 -5.36
N LEU A 81 0.56 -7.23 -4.71
CA LEU A 81 1.68 -6.54 -5.36
C LEU A 81 2.73 -7.55 -5.87
N ALA A 82 3.05 -8.58 -5.08
CA ALA A 82 3.96 -9.65 -5.49
C ALA A 82 3.44 -10.43 -6.71
N HIS A 83 2.14 -10.76 -6.71
CA HIS A 83 1.49 -11.36 -7.89
C HIS A 83 1.66 -10.50 -9.13
N ARG A 84 1.35 -9.19 -9.06
CA ARG A 84 1.46 -8.27 -10.20
C ARG A 84 2.89 -8.13 -10.70
N ALA A 85 3.86 -7.96 -9.81
CA ALA A 85 5.27 -7.90 -10.18
C ALA A 85 5.73 -9.21 -10.87
N HIS A 86 5.31 -10.36 -10.34
CA HIS A 86 5.64 -11.67 -10.90
C HIS A 86 5.01 -11.89 -12.29
N GLU A 87 3.73 -11.57 -12.45
CA GLU A 87 3.02 -11.65 -13.74
C GLU A 87 3.69 -10.77 -14.80
N LEU A 88 4.06 -9.53 -14.46
CA LEU A 88 4.75 -8.60 -15.37
C LEU A 88 6.15 -9.09 -15.76
N ALA A 89 6.84 -9.80 -14.86
CA ALA A 89 8.12 -10.45 -15.16
C ALA A 89 7.96 -11.66 -16.10
N ALA A 90 6.84 -12.38 -16.00
CA ALA A 90 6.55 -13.60 -16.74
C ALA A 90 5.76 -13.37 -18.06
N LEU A 91 5.55 -12.12 -18.46
CA LEU A 91 4.82 -11.81 -19.70
C LEU A 91 5.49 -12.45 -20.94
N PRO A 92 4.70 -13.06 -21.85
CA PRO A 92 5.22 -13.80 -22.99
C PRO A 92 5.72 -12.87 -24.10
N LEU A 93 6.29 -13.47 -25.16
CA LEU A 93 6.68 -12.79 -26.41
C LEU A 93 7.67 -11.62 -26.22
N GLY A 94 8.48 -11.67 -25.16
CA GLY A 94 9.43 -10.61 -24.84
C GLY A 94 8.80 -9.31 -24.33
N LEU A 95 7.49 -9.28 -24.06
CA LEU A 95 6.79 -8.10 -23.55
C LEU A 95 7.32 -7.64 -22.19
N SER A 96 7.74 -8.59 -21.33
CA SER A 96 8.46 -8.29 -20.08
C SER A 96 9.76 -7.47 -20.30
N GLY A 97 10.30 -7.52 -21.51
CA GLY A 97 11.47 -6.77 -21.95
C GLY A 97 11.19 -5.29 -22.27
N ALA A 98 9.94 -4.93 -22.56
CA ALA A 98 9.57 -3.58 -23.01
C ALA A 98 9.82 -2.53 -21.91
N ARG A 99 10.25 -1.32 -22.32
CA ARG A 99 10.62 -0.25 -21.39
C ARG A 99 9.47 0.17 -20.46
N SER A 100 8.26 0.30 -21.03
CA SER A 100 7.03 0.64 -20.28
C SER A 100 6.68 -0.45 -19.26
N VAL A 101 6.70 -1.72 -19.67
CA VAL A 101 6.43 -2.87 -18.80
C VAL A 101 7.43 -2.93 -17.64
N LYS A 102 8.73 -2.76 -17.92
CA LYS A 102 9.76 -2.70 -16.89
C LYS A 102 9.57 -1.53 -15.92
N LYS A 103 9.10 -0.36 -16.41
CA LYS A 103 8.79 0.79 -15.55
C LYS A 103 7.69 0.42 -14.55
N VAL A 104 6.56 -0.09 -15.05
CA VAL A 104 5.42 -0.48 -14.21
C VAL A 104 5.79 -1.62 -13.26
N ARG A 105 6.53 -2.63 -13.72
CA ARG A 105 7.01 -3.72 -12.86
C ARG A 105 7.83 -3.20 -11.68
N ARG A 106 8.77 -2.27 -11.93
CA ARG A 106 9.55 -1.64 -10.86
C ARG A 106 8.70 -0.84 -9.87
N MET A 107 7.60 -0.23 -10.32
CA MET A 107 6.65 0.45 -9.42
C MET A 107 5.98 -0.56 -8.47
N TYR A 108 5.56 -1.72 -8.98
CA TYR A 108 5.03 -2.81 -8.15
C TYR A 108 6.08 -3.39 -7.19
N GLU A 109 7.31 -3.64 -7.66
CA GLU A 109 8.43 -4.14 -6.83
C GLU A 109 8.75 -3.15 -5.69
N ALA A 110 8.83 -1.85 -5.99
CA ALA A 110 9.08 -0.82 -4.98
C ALA A 110 7.95 -0.72 -3.95
N SER A 111 6.70 -0.85 -4.40
CA SER A 111 5.53 -0.80 -3.52
C SER A 111 5.44 -2.04 -2.62
N PHE A 112 5.78 -3.21 -3.16
CA PHE A 112 5.88 -4.44 -2.39
C PHE A 112 6.96 -4.34 -1.31
N ALA A 113 8.16 -3.84 -1.66
CA ALA A 113 9.23 -3.63 -0.70
C ALA A 113 8.84 -2.64 0.40
N ALA A 114 8.15 -1.55 0.05
CA ALA A 114 7.65 -0.58 1.02
C ALA A 114 6.57 -1.18 1.94
N MET A 115 5.67 -2.05 1.44
CA MET A 115 4.70 -2.76 2.29
C MET A 115 5.38 -3.70 3.30
N LEU A 116 6.43 -4.42 2.90
CA LEU A 116 7.19 -5.30 3.79
C LEU A 116 7.99 -4.53 4.84
N ALA A 117 8.46 -3.32 4.52
CA ALA A 117 9.16 -2.46 5.46
C ALA A 117 8.25 -1.88 6.55
N LEU A 118 6.94 -1.80 6.30
CA LEU A 118 5.98 -1.35 7.30
C LEU A 118 5.78 -2.43 8.37
N PRO A 119 5.80 -2.06 9.66
CA PRO A 119 5.43 -2.99 10.71
C PRO A 119 3.94 -3.33 10.58
N ARG A 120 3.58 -4.58 10.91
CA ARG A 120 2.18 -4.98 10.98
C ARG A 120 1.44 -4.07 11.99
N PRO A 121 0.31 -3.43 11.61
CA PRO A 121 -0.41 -2.53 12.50
C PRO A 121 -0.82 -3.21 13.82
N LYS A 122 -0.62 -2.53 14.95
CA LYS A 122 -0.95 -3.01 16.31
C LYS A 122 -1.92 -2.11 17.03
N ASP A 123 -1.94 -0.82 16.68
CA ASP A 123 -2.76 0.22 17.27
C ASP A 123 -3.10 1.31 16.23
N ASN A 124 -3.91 2.28 16.63
CA ASN A 124 -4.35 3.38 15.75
C ASN A 124 -3.18 4.23 15.22
N SER A 125 -2.07 4.35 15.95
CA SER A 125 -0.93 5.16 15.48
C SER A 125 -0.21 4.47 14.32
N THR A 126 0.02 3.15 14.45
CA THR A 126 0.63 2.34 13.39
C THR A 126 -0.31 2.14 12.20
N GLU A 127 -1.62 2.15 12.43
CA GLU A 127 -2.62 2.13 11.37
C GLU A 127 -2.60 3.43 10.55
N MET A 128 -2.53 4.59 11.20
CA MET A 128 -2.40 5.88 10.52
C MET A 128 -1.16 5.93 9.61
N VAL A 129 -0.02 5.42 10.08
CA VAL A 129 1.21 5.33 9.28
C VAL A 129 1.02 4.47 8.03
N LEU A 130 0.30 3.34 8.16
CA LEU A 130 -0.06 2.52 7.00
C LEU A 130 -0.94 3.32 6.04
N ALA A 131 -1.98 4.00 6.53
CA ALA A 131 -2.89 4.80 5.70
C ALA A 131 -2.15 5.90 4.92
N ASP A 132 -1.29 6.67 5.56
CA ASP A 132 -0.48 7.71 4.90
C ASP A 132 0.45 7.13 3.83
N THR A 133 1.03 5.96 4.11
CA THR A 133 1.88 5.26 3.16
C THR A 133 1.08 4.78 1.96
N LEU A 134 -0.12 4.22 2.18
CA LEU A 134 -1.02 3.78 1.10
C LEU A 134 -1.48 4.96 0.23
N THR A 135 -1.81 6.10 0.83
CA THR A 135 -2.13 7.33 0.08
C THR A 135 -0.93 7.77 -0.78
N THR A 136 0.28 7.69 -0.24
CA THR A 136 1.49 8.00 -1.02
C THR A 136 1.71 7.00 -2.16
N MET A 137 1.46 5.71 -1.93
CA MET A 137 1.56 4.67 -2.96
C MET A 137 0.51 4.86 -4.06
N LEU A 138 -0.72 5.25 -3.71
CA LEU A 138 -1.80 5.48 -4.67
C LEU A 138 -1.40 6.55 -5.69
N HIS A 139 -0.98 7.73 -5.23
CA HIS A 139 -0.53 8.81 -6.11
C HIS A 139 0.62 8.39 -7.03
N LYS A 140 1.52 7.49 -6.58
CA LYS A 140 2.60 6.98 -7.42
C LYS A 140 2.11 6.10 -8.58
N HIS A 141 0.91 5.55 -8.53
CA HIS A 141 0.34 4.68 -9.58
C HIS A 141 -0.73 5.38 -10.44
N GLU A 142 -0.89 6.70 -10.34
CA GLU A 142 -1.85 7.46 -11.15
C GLU A 142 -1.37 7.68 -12.60
N ASP A 143 -0.05 7.59 -12.86
CA ASP A 143 0.62 7.83 -14.15
C ASP A 143 1.31 6.59 -14.76
#